data_AF-A0A7C6EHC9-F1
#
_entry.id   AF-A0A7C6EHC9-F1
#
_cell.length_a   1.000
_cell.length_b   1.000
_cell.length_c   1.000
_cell.angle_alpha   90.00
_cell.angle_beta   90.00
_cell.angle_gamma   90.00
#
_symmetry.space_group_name_H-M   'P 1'
#
loop_
_entity.id
_entity.type
_entity.pdbx_description
1 polymer ?
#
loop_
_entity_poly.entity_id
_entity_poly.type
_entity_poly.pdbx_seq_one_letter_code
_entity_poly.pdbx_strand_id
1 'polypeptide(L)'
;MKIDIVAQKRRSIGEILEISAKEREEFIKKAENIVHRKFATKYALNGGSLTIIDSAMIQSLFEQIVREEALAKSESPIIKIDLATYEDALKSFSERMETVFNQYELLRNYWLSQVKLCLTEIFTKSKKVFESYVIGELCEKLYLDNKHVRAVIQEMKNEKFIKVCDKQYNQDILVMIS
;
A
#
# COMPACT_ATOMS: atom_id res chain seq x y z
N MET A 1 29.87 8.23 34.70
CA MET A 1 29.02 7.88 33.53
C MET A 1 28.52 6.46 33.77
N LYS A 2 27.29 6.31 34.29
CA LYS A 2 26.68 5.00 34.54
C LYS A 2 25.96 4.58 33.27
N ILE A 3 26.46 3.52 32.65
CA ILE A 3 25.75 2.85 31.55
C ILE A 3 24.70 1.99 32.25
N ASP A 4 23.46 2.48 32.29
CA ASP A 4 22.31 1.67 32.68
C ASP A 4 22.13 0.59 31.61
N ILE A 5 22.65 -0.59 31.91
CA ILE A 5 22.34 -1.82 31.21
C ILE A 5 20.85 -2.04 31.46
N VAL A 6 20.03 -1.64 30.48
CA VAL A 6 18.64 -2.06 30.37
C VAL A 6 18.69 -3.58 30.28
N ALA A 7 18.56 -4.23 31.44
CA ALA A 7 18.41 -5.65 31.56
C ALA A 7 17.08 -6.01 30.89
N GLN A 8 17.13 -6.25 29.58
CA GLN A 8 16.15 -7.08 28.90
C GLN A 8 16.20 -8.44 29.59
N LYS A 9 15.37 -8.59 30.61
CA LYS A 9 15.01 -9.87 31.20
C LYS A 9 14.50 -10.73 30.05
N ARG A 10 15.36 -11.56 29.47
CA ARG A 10 14.93 -12.68 28.64
C ARG A 10 14.10 -13.57 29.57
N ARG A 11 12.77 -13.35 29.61
CA ARG A 11 11.86 -14.29 30.25
C ARG A 11 12.08 -15.63 29.55
N SER A 12 12.31 -16.70 30.31
CA SER A 12 12.22 -18.06 29.78
C SER A 12 10.84 -18.19 29.15
N ILE A 13 10.77 -18.45 27.84
CA ILE A 13 9.50 -18.70 27.15
C ILE A 13 8.93 -19.94 27.83
N GLY A 14 7.85 -19.78 28.62
CA GLY A 14 7.15 -20.95 29.17
C GLY A 14 6.33 -21.63 28.09
N GLU A 15 5.61 -22.66 28.50
CA GLU A 15 4.77 -23.45 27.62
C GLU A 15 3.79 -22.56 26.83
N ILE A 16 3.73 -22.77 25.51
CA ILE A 16 2.78 -22.07 24.62
C ILE A 16 1.58 -23.01 24.42
N LEU A 17 0.41 -22.56 24.85
CA LEU A 17 -0.85 -23.26 24.61
C LEU A 17 -1.58 -22.56 23.46
N GLU A 18 -1.60 -23.18 22.28
CA GLU A 18 -2.13 -22.61 21.05
C GLU A 18 -3.40 -23.35 20.60
N ILE A 19 -4.26 -22.64 19.86
CA ILE A 19 -5.42 -23.22 19.17
C ILE A 19 -5.02 -24.28 18.13
N SER A 20 -6.01 -24.99 17.58
CA SER A 20 -5.73 -25.97 16.53
C SER A 20 -5.19 -25.33 15.26
N ALA A 21 -4.39 -26.08 14.49
CA ALA A 21 -3.87 -25.63 13.21
C ALA A 21 -4.97 -25.20 12.22
N LYS A 22 -6.13 -25.85 12.27
CA LYS A 22 -7.29 -25.52 11.43
C LYS A 22 -7.85 -24.14 11.76
N GLU A 23 -8.10 -23.85 13.03
CA GLU A 23 -8.63 -22.55 13.47
C GLU A 23 -7.62 -21.43 13.16
N ARG A 24 -6.34 -21.68 13.39
CA ARG A 24 -5.26 -20.76 13.02
C ARG A 24 -5.27 -20.42 11.53
N GLU A 25 -5.41 -21.42 10.67
CA GLU A 25 -5.46 -21.21 9.21
C GLU A 25 -6.67 -20.37 8.78
N GLU A 26 -7.81 -20.52 9.45
CA GLU A 26 -8.99 -19.67 9.21
C GLU A 26 -8.72 -18.20 9.54
N PHE A 27 -7.98 -17.91 10.62
CA PHE A 27 -7.59 -16.53 10.95
C PHE A 27 -6.58 -15.95 9.95
N ILE A 28 -5.61 -16.74 9.48
CA ILE A 28 -4.68 -16.31 8.43
C ILE A 28 -5.45 -15.93 7.17
N LYS A 29 -6.41 -16.76 6.72
CA LYS A 29 -7.27 -16.45 5.57
C LYS A 29 -8.10 -15.18 5.78
N LYS A 30 -8.57 -14.89 7.00
CA LYS A 30 -9.25 -13.63 7.30
C LYS A 30 -8.31 -12.43 7.16
N ALA A 31 -7.08 -12.53 7.67
CA ALA A 31 -6.06 -11.49 7.53
C ALA A 31 -5.70 -11.22 6.06
N GLU A 32 -5.48 -12.28 5.26
CA GLU A 32 -5.27 -12.16 3.81
C GLU A 32 -6.42 -11.46 3.11
N ASN A 33 -7.66 -11.82 3.44
CA ASN A 33 -8.84 -11.18 2.87
C ASN A 33 -8.94 -9.69 3.20
N ILE A 34 -8.51 -9.25 4.40
CA ILE A 34 -8.45 -7.82 4.76
C ILE A 34 -7.49 -7.08 3.83
N VAL A 35 -6.28 -7.64 3.63
CA VAL A 35 -5.26 -7.04 2.77
C VAL A 35 -5.73 -7.04 1.32
N HIS A 36 -6.19 -8.17 0.77
CA HIS A 36 -6.62 -8.28 -0.62
C HIS A 36 -7.82 -7.39 -0.94
N ARG A 37 -8.83 -7.30 -0.07
CA ARG A 37 -9.96 -6.38 -0.29
C ARG A 37 -9.51 -4.94 -0.41
N LYS A 38 -8.49 -4.52 0.36
CA LYS A 38 -7.98 -3.15 0.34
C LYS A 38 -6.93 -2.92 -0.77
N PHE A 39 -6.08 -3.90 -1.08
CA PHE A 39 -5.03 -3.81 -2.13
C PHE A 39 -5.59 -4.02 -3.55
N ALA A 40 -6.31 -5.12 -3.78
CA ALA A 40 -6.69 -5.56 -5.11
C ALA A 40 -7.75 -4.66 -5.77
N THR A 41 -8.61 -4.01 -4.98
CA THR A 41 -9.63 -3.09 -5.52
C THR A 41 -9.10 -1.69 -5.82
N LYS A 42 -8.05 -1.22 -5.12
CA LYS A 42 -7.55 0.16 -5.25
C LYS A 42 -6.20 0.30 -5.97
N TYR A 43 -5.34 -0.72 -5.97
CA TYR A 43 -3.92 -0.56 -6.33
C TYR A 43 -3.41 -1.52 -7.41
N ALA A 44 -4.26 -2.40 -7.96
CA ALA A 44 -3.89 -3.38 -8.98
C ALA A 44 -3.48 -2.78 -10.35
N LEU A 45 -3.54 -1.46 -10.54
CA LEU A 45 -3.38 -0.79 -11.84
C LEU A 45 -2.13 0.08 -12.00
N ASN A 46 -1.18 0.05 -11.05
CA ASN A 46 -0.06 0.99 -11.06
C ASN A 46 1.24 0.32 -11.53
N GLY A 47 1.63 0.59 -12.78
CA GLY A 47 2.81 0.09 -13.48
C GLY A 47 4.17 0.57 -12.96
N GLY A 48 4.33 0.70 -11.64
CA GLY A 48 5.59 1.06 -10.99
C GLY A 48 5.68 0.37 -9.64
N SER A 49 6.24 -0.84 -9.64
CA SER A 49 6.81 -1.56 -8.49
C SER A 49 6.27 -1.16 -7.10
N LEU A 50 4.99 -1.44 -6.84
CA LEU A 50 4.54 -1.64 -5.47
C LEU A 50 4.86 -3.09 -5.12
N THR A 51 5.72 -3.28 -4.12
CA THR A 51 6.07 -4.58 -3.52
C THR A 51 4.82 -5.44 -3.47
N ILE A 52 4.83 -6.59 -4.15
CA ILE A 52 3.74 -7.55 -4.08
C ILE A 52 3.70 -7.99 -2.61
N ILE A 53 2.67 -7.56 -1.87
CA ILE A 53 2.42 -8.12 -0.55
C ILE A 53 1.91 -9.53 -0.81
N ASP A 54 2.77 -10.52 -0.62
CA ASP A 54 2.42 -11.92 -0.78
C ASP A 54 1.82 -12.52 0.52
N SER A 55 1.18 -13.68 0.37
CA SER A 55 0.57 -14.41 1.48
C SER A 55 1.55 -14.72 2.62
N ALA A 56 2.82 -14.99 2.29
CA ALA A 56 3.82 -15.33 3.29
C ALA A 56 4.16 -14.12 4.18
N MET A 57 4.26 -12.93 3.58
CA MET A 57 4.45 -11.67 4.31
C MET A 57 3.24 -11.37 5.21
N ILE A 58 2.02 -11.54 4.70
CA ILE A 58 0.78 -11.32 5.47
C ILE A 58 0.74 -12.25 6.68
N GLN A 59 0.99 -13.53 6.44
CA GLN A 59 1.03 -14.53 7.49
C GLN A 59 2.08 -14.18 8.55
N SER A 60 3.31 -13.86 8.13
CA SER A 60 4.38 -13.51 9.07
C SER A 60 4.03 -12.30 9.94
N LEU A 61 3.46 -11.25 9.36
CA LEU A 61 3.05 -10.05 10.09
C LEU A 61 1.88 -10.31 11.04
N PHE A 62 0.89 -11.07 10.58
CA PHE A 62 -0.26 -11.43 11.40
C PHE A 62 0.15 -12.26 12.61
N GLU A 63 1.00 -13.27 12.41
CA GLU A 63 1.53 -14.11 13.49
C GLU A 63 2.39 -13.32 14.49
N GLN A 64 3.12 -12.31 14.04
CA GLN A 64 3.83 -11.41 14.93
C GLN A 64 2.85 -10.66 15.84
N ILE A 65 1.75 -10.15 15.29
CA ILE A 65 0.72 -9.42 16.07
C ILE A 65 0.03 -10.37 17.06
N VAL A 66 -0.29 -11.61 16.66
CA VAL A 66 -0.83 -12.63 17.57
C VAL A 66 0.06 -12.82 18.79
N ARG A 67 1.39 -12.89 18.58
CA ARG A 67 2.37 -13.02 19.67
C ARG A 67 2.45 -11.76 20.54
N GLU A 68 2.40 -10.57 19.93
CA GLU A 68 2.36 -9.30 20.67
C GLU A 68 1.14 -9.24 21.60
N GLU A 69 -0.04 -9.59 21.10
CA GLU A 69 -1.29 -9.63 21.90
C GLU A 69 -1.22 -10.68 23.02
N ALA A 70 -0.69 -11.88 22.72
CA ALA A 70 -0.53 -12.94 23.71
C ALA A 70 0.42 -12.51 24.84
N LEU A 71 1.54 -11.87 24.49
CA LEU A 71 2.53 -11.38 25.45
C LEU A 71 1.98 -10.22 26.29
N ALA A 72 1.18 -9.33 25.70
CA ALA A 72 0.56 -8.22 26.41
C ALA A 72 -0.42 -8.70 27.49
N LYS A 73 -1.10 -9.83 27.26
CA LYS A 73 -2.03 -10.47 28.22
C LYS A 73 -1.34 -11.41 29.22
N SER A 74 -0.08 -11.76 28.99
CA SER A 74 0.62 -12.78 29.77
C SER A 74 1.19 -12.21 31.07
N GLU A 75 0.50 -12.49 32.18
CA GLU A 75 0.99 -12.25 33.54
C GLU A 75 1.77 -13.46 34.13
N SER A 76 1.72 -14.60 33.43
CA SER A 76 2.26 -15.90 33.85
C SER A 76 3.46 -16.31 32.98
N PRO A 77 4.35 -17.22 33.45
CA PRO A 77 5.33 -17.85 32.57
C PRO A 77 4.69 -18.60 31.38
N ILE A 78 3.43 -19.04 31.49
CA ILE A 78 2.68 -19.72 30.42
C ILE A 78 2.06 -18.68 29.50
N ILE A 79 2.30 -18.79 28.19
CA ILE A 79 1.70 -17.92 27.17
C ILE A 79 0.55 -18.70 26.52
N LYS A 80 -0.68 -18.25 26.73
CA LYS A 80 -1.85 -18.83 26.09
C LYS A 80 -2.21 -18.00 24.86
N ILE A 81 -2.30 -18.66 23.72
CA ILE A 81 -2.74 -18.09 22.45
C ILE A 81 -4.06 -18.77 22.08
N ASP A 82 -5.14 -18.28 22.65
CA ASP A 82 -6.49 -18.79 22.42
C ASP A 82 -7.25 -18.00 21.33
N LEU A 83 -8.48 -18.41 21.04
CA LEU A 83 -9.33 -17.77 20.03
C LEU A 83 -9.47 -16.26 20.28
N ALA A 84 -9.67 -15.84 21.53
CA ALA A 84 -9.78 -14.42 21.88
C ALA A 84 -8.49 -13.65 21.53
N THR A 85 -7.33 -14.28 21.69
CA THR A 85 -6.04 -13.70 21.29
C THR A 85 -5.96 -13.51 19.78
N TYR A 86 -6.42 -14.48 18.99
CA TYR A 86 -6.48 -14.35 17.53
C TYR A 86 -7.53 -13.33 17.05
N GLU A 87 -8.67 -13.21 17.73
CA GLU A 87 -9.69 -12.21 17.43
C GLU A 87 -9.18 -10.78 17.67
N ASP A 88 -8.54 -10.55 18.82
CA ASP A 88 -7.92 -9.25 19.13
C ASP A 88 -6.79 -8.94 18.16
N ALA A 89 -5.94 -9.92 17.84
CA ALA A 89 -4.89 -9.78 16.86
C ALA A 89 -5.43 -9.43 15.46
N LEU A 90 -6.56 -10.02 15.05
CA LEU A 90 -7.20 -9.71 13.77
C LEU A 90 -7.74 -8.28 13.74
N LYS A 91 -8.30 -7.80 14.85
CA LYS A 91 -8.73 -6.40 14.99
C LYS A 91 -7.53 -5.45 14.92
N SER A 92 -6.49 -5.68 15.72
CA SER A 92 -5.24 -4.90 15.71
C SER A 92 -4.59 -4.91 14.32
N PHE A 93 -4.56 -6.06 13.65
CA PHE A 93 -4.05 -6.20 12.28
C PHE A 93 -4.86 -5.33 11.30
N SER A 94 -6.19 -5.37 11.37
CA SER A 94 -7.06 -4.56 10.52
C SER A 94 -6.80 -3.06 10.68
N GLU A 95 -6.69 -2.58 11.93
CA GLU A 95 -6.44 -1.17 12.25
C GLU A 95 -5.05 -0.71 11.80
N ARG A 96 -4.01 -1.52 12.04
CA ARG A 96 -2.65 -1.24 11.57
C ARG A 96 -2.58 -1.17 10.05
N MET A 97 -3.19 -2.15 9.37
CA MET A 97 -3.24 -2.17 7.91
C MET A 97 -3.99 -0.95 7.37
N GLU A 98 -5.11 -0.56 7.99
CA GLU A 98 -5.85 0.66 7.62
C GLU A 98 -4.99 1.92 7.71
N THR A 99 -4.22 2.06 8.79
CA THR A 99 -3.32 3.20 8.97
C THR A 99 -2.27 3.25 7.87
N VAL A 100 -1.63 2.11 7.58
CA VAL A 100 -0.63 2.00 6.51
C VAL A 100 -1.25 2.34 5.15
N PHE A 101 -2.43 1.80 4.85
CA PHE A 101 -3.15 2.10 3.61
C PHE A 101 -3.48 3.57 3.44
N ASN A 102 -3.97 4.21 4.50
CA ASN A 102 -4.31 5.62 4.48
C ASN A 102 -3.05 6.48 4.23
N GLN A 103 -1.91 6.12 4.81
CA GLN A 103 -0.64 6.82 4.54
C GLN A 103 -0.19 6.66 3.08
N TYR A 104 -0.29 5.46 2.51
CA TYR A 104 -0.01 5.25 1.08
C TYR A 104 -0.97 6.03 0.18
N GLU A 105 -2.26 6.07 0.52
CA GLU A 105 -3.28 6.81 -0.23
C GLU A 105 -3.00 8.32 -0.19
N LEU A 106 -2.60 8.86 0.97
CA LEU A 106 -2.20 10.26 1.12
C LEU A 106 -0.97 10.59 0.26
N LEU A 107 0.07 9.75 0.29
CA LEU A 107 1.27 9.94 -0.53
C LEU A 107 0.93 9.88 -2.03
N ARG A 108 0.09 8.92 -2.46
CA ARG A 108 -0.39 8.82 -3.84
C ARG A 108 -1.15 10.08 -4.23
N ASN A 109 -2.11 10.53 -3.42
CA ASN A 109 -2.93 11.70 -3.74
C ASN A 109 -2.10 12.98 -3.81
N TYR A 110 -1.11 13.12 -2.92
CA TYR A 110 -0.15 14.22 -2.99
C TYR A 110 0.64 14.20 -4.31
N TRP A 111 1.20 13.04 -4.66
CA TRP A 111 1.89 12.86 -5.94
C TRP A 111 0.94 13.17 -7.11
N LEU A 112 -0.23 12.54 -7.21
CA LEU A 112 -1.18 12.83 -8.28
C LEU A 112 -1.57 14.31 -8.41
N SER A 113 -1.60 15.04 -7.30
CA SER A 113 -1.81 16.49 -7.33
C SER A 113 -0.65 17.23 -8.03
N GLN A 114 0.61 16.81 -7.82
CA GLN A 114 1.74 17.34 -8.59
C GLN A 114 1.68 16.96 -10.08
N VAL A 115 1.19 15.75 -10.43
CA VAL A 115 0.95 15.39 -11.86
C VAL A 115 0.00 16.41 -12.47
N LYS A 116 -1.13 16.65 -11.78
CA LYS A 116 -2.22 17.49 -12.28
C LYS A 116 -1.76 18.93 -12.42
N LEU A 117 -0.93 19.43 -11.51
CA LEU A 117 -0.29 20.74 -11.65
C LEU A 117 0.60 20.81 -12.90
N CYS A 118 1.51 19.84 -13.08
CA CYS A 118 2.37 19.80 -14.27
C CYS A 118 1.56 19.76 -15.57
N LEU A 119 0.53 18.92 -15.63
CA LEU A 119 -0.37 18.83 -16.77
C LEU A 119 -1.13 20.14 -16.99
N THR A 120 -1.65 20.76 -15.93
CA THR A 120 -2.35 22.05 -16.02
C THR A 120 -1.46 23.12 -16.63
N GLU A 121 -0.19 23.21 -16.22
CA GLU A 121 0.78 24.13 -16.79
C GLU A 121 1.03 23.86 -18.29
N ILE A 122 1.17 22.59 -18.68
CA ILE A 122 1.33 22.18 -20.08
C ILE A 122 0.12 22.62 -20.91
N PHE A 123 -1.09 22.32 -20.43
CA PHE A 123 -2.34 22.63 -21.14
C PHE A 123 -2.75 24.10 -21.07
N THR A 124 -2.17 24.89 -20.17
CA THR A 124 -2.33 26.35 -20.15
C THR A 124 -1.65 26.99 -21.36
N LYS A 125 -0.52 26.43 -21.81
CA LYS A 125 0.20 26.91 -23.00
C LYS A 125 -0.51 26.51 -24.30
N SER A 126 -1.16 25.35 -24.33
CA SER A 126 -1.93 24.88 -25.49
C SER A 126 -3.09 23.97 -25.07
N LYS A 127 -4.27 24.21 -25.64
CA LYS A 127 -5.47 23.40 -25.37
C LYS A 127 -5.40 21.97 -25.91
N LYS A 128 -4.57 21.73 -26.93
CA LYS A 128 -4.36 20.43 -27.58
C LYS A 128 -2.86 20.15 -27.65
N VAL A 129 -2.44 18.99 -27.14
CA VAL A 129 -1.01 18.67 -26.99
C VAL A 129 -0.76 17.22 -27.40
N PHE A 130 0.28 16.98 -28.19
CA PHE A 130 0.69 15.61 -28.53
C PHE A 130 1.13 14.84 -27.28
N GLU A 131 0.71 13.58 -27.16
CA GLU A 131 1.09 12.72 -26.04
C GLU A 131 2.62 12.60 -25.92
N SER A 132 3.35 12.57 -27.03
CA SER A 132 4.82 12.55 -27.06
C SER A 132 5.46 13.76 -26.37
N TYR A 133 4.87 14.96 -26.55
CA TYR A 133 5.33 16.17 -25.89
C TYR A 133 5.00 16.14 -24.39
N VAL A 134 3.78 15.71 -24.02
CA VAL A 134 3.41 15.51 -22.61
C VAL A 134 4.37 14.54 -21.94
N ILE A 135 4.74 13.45 -22.63
CA ILE A 135 5.71 12.49 -22.11
C ILE A 135 7.05 13.18 -21.82
N GLY A 136 7.58 13.95 -22.76
CA GLY A 136 8.84 14.68 -22.58
C GLY A 136 8.81 15.63 -21.38
N GLU A 137 7.79 16.46 -21.28
CA GLU A 137 7.64 17.42 -20.17
C GLU A 137 7.50 16.72 -18.81
N LEU A 138 6.74 15.63 -18.74
CA LEU A 138 6.57 14.88 -17.50
C LEU A 138 7.84 14.11 -17.11
N CYS A 139 8.60 13.57 -18.07
CA CYS A 139 9.90 12.95 -17.79
C CYS A 139 10.84 13.96 -17.11
N GLU A 140 10.91 15.18 -17.63
CA GLU A 140 11.78 16.24 -17.10
C GLU A 140 11.30 16.75 -15.74
N LYS A 141 10.02 17.10 -15.61
CA LYS A 141 9.49 17.72 -14.39
C LYS A 141 9.37 16.76 -13.21
N LEU A 142 9.16 15.47 -13.48
CA LEU A 142 8.87 14.47 -12.46
C LEU A 142 9.99 13.44 -12.29
N TYR A 143 11.08 13.57 -13.05
CA TYR A 143 12.23 12.66 -13.00
C TYR A 143 11.85 11.21 -13.23
N LEU A 144 10.95 10.97 -14.18
CA LEU A 144 10.45 9.65 -14.55
C LEU A 144 11.01 9.22 -15.92
N ASP A 145 11.11 7.91 -16.12
CA ASP A 145 11.35 7.37 -17.46
C ASP A 145 10.05 7.30 -18.29
N ASN A 146 10.20 7.07 -19.59
CA ASN A 146 9.07 6.97 -20.52
C ASN A 146 8.04 5.90 -20.14
N LYS A 147 8.46 4.79 -19.53
CA LYS A 147 7.56 3.69 -19.14
C LYS A 147 6.66 4.16 -18.00
N HIS A 148 7.23 4.77 -16.97
CA HIS A 148 6.50 5.27 -15.81
C HIS A 148 5.61 6.46 -16.18
N VAL A 149 6.06 7.37 -17.05
CA VAL A 149 5.21 8.48 -17.52
C VAL A 149 4.00 7.98 -18.31
N ARG A 150 4.14 6.93 -19.14
CA ARG A 150 2.99 6.32 -19.82
C ARG A 150 1.97 5.75 -18.84
N ALA A 151 2.42 5.13 -17.76
CA ALA A 151 1.53 4.66 -16.70
C ALA A 151 0.78 5.83 -16.04
N VAL A 152 1.48 6.92 -15.72
CA VAL A 152 0.88 8.15 -15.18
C VAL A 152 -0.16 8.76 -16.13
N ILE A 153 0.16 8.86 -17.43
CA ILE A 153 -0.79 9.35 -18.44
C ILE A 153 -2.03 8.46 -18.50
N GLN A 154 -1.86 7.13 -18.45
CA GLN A 154 -2.98 6.21 -18.44
C GLN A 154 -3.84 6.37 -17.17
N GLU A 155 -3.22 6.59 -16.02
CA GLU A 155 -3.92 6.88 -14.76
C GLU A 155 -4.71 8.19 -14.85
N MET A 156 -4.14 9.26 -15.44
CA MET A 156 -4.84 10.53 -15.67
C MET A 156 -5.99 10.42 -16.68
N LYS A 157 -5.89 9.51 -17.66
CA LYS A 157 -7.01 9.16 -18.55
C LYS A 157 -8.12 8.44 -17.76
N ASN A 158 -7.77 7.50 -16.90
CA ASN A 158 -8.72 6.76 -16.06
C ASN A 158 -9.44 7.67 -15.05
N GLU A 159 -8.72 8.64 -14.46
CA GLU A 159 -9.28 9.67 -13.59
C GLU A 159 -10.10 10.74 -14.35
N LYS A 160 -10.23 10.61 -15.68
CA LYS A 160 -10.91 11.58 -16.56
C LYS A 160 -10.36 13.00 -16.41
N PHE A 161 -9.08 13.14 -16.07
CA PHE A 161 -8.43 14.44 -16.02
C PHE A 161 -7.99 14.89 -17.41
N ILE A 162 -7.55 13.94 -18.24
CA ILE A 162 -7.19 14.13 -19.65
C ILE A 162 -7.87 13.07 -20.53
N LYS A 163 -8.02 13.33 -21.82
CA LYS A 163 -8.44 12.34 -22.82
C LYS A 163 -7.74 12.52 -24.15
N VAL A 164 -7.73 11.46 -24.93
CA VAL A 164 -7.41 11.53 -26.36
C VAL A 164 -8.59 12.19 -27.08
N CYS A 165 -8.36 13.29 -27.78
CA CYS A 165 -9.40 13.95 -28.58
C CYS A 165 -9.28 13.64 -30.08
N ASP A 166 -8.08 13.32 -30.55
CA ASP A 166 -7.78 13.14 -31.97
C ASP A 166 -6.48 12.33 -32.13
N LYS A 167 -6.19 11.91 -33.37
CA LYS A 167 -4.92 11.30 -33.76
C LYS A 167 -4.36 11.97 -35.01
N GLN A 168 -3.11 12.41 -34.94
CA GLN A 168 -2.40 12.98 -36.09
C GLN A 168 -0.99 12.41 -36.16
N TYR A 169 -0.53 12.04 -37.36
CA TYR A 169 0.79 11.42 -37.59
C TYR A 169 1.03 10.17 -36.73
N ASN A 170 0.01 9.33 -36.52
CA ASN A 170 0.04 8.17 -35.63
C ASN A 170 0.36 8.51 -34.16
N GLN A 171 0.16 9.76 -33.74
CA GLN A 171 0.31 10.20 -32.35
C GLN A 171 -1.04 10.64 -31.78
N ASP A 172 -1.30 10.27 -30.54
CA ASP A 172 -2.49 10.70 -29.80
C ASP A 172 -2.36 12.18 -29.44
N ILE A 173 -3.43 12.94 -29.69
CA ILE A 173 -3.56 14.33 -29.25
C ILE A 173 -4.44 14.34 -28.00
N LEU A 174 -3.90 14.88 -26.93
CA LEU A 174 -4.53 14.96 -25.63
C LEU A 174 -5.17 16.34 -25.40
N VAL A 175 -6.23 16.34 -24.60
CA VAL A 175 -6.87 17.54 -24.04
C VAL A 175 -7.16 17.31 -22.56
N MET A 176 -7.12 18.38 -21.77
CA MET A 176 -7.62 18.38 -20.40
C MET A 176 -9.15 18.45 -20.41
N ILE A 177 -9.82 17.66 -19.55
CA ILE A 177 -11.28 17.51 -19.60
C ILE A 177 -12.01 18.67 -18.91
N SER A 178 -11.35 19.43 -18.04
CA SER A 178 -11.91 20.45 -17.13
C SER A 178 -13.06 19.95 -16.27
#